data_AF-A0A6L7CGH3-F1
#
_entry.id   AF-A0A6L7CGH3-F1
#
_cell.length_a   1.000
_cell.length_b   1.000
_cell.length_c   1.000
_cell.angle_alpha   90.00
_cell.angle_beta   90.00
_cell.angle_gamma   90.00
#
_symmetry.space_group_name_H-M   'P 1'
#
loop_
_entity.id
_entity.type
_entity.pdbx_description
1 polymer ?
#
loop_
_entity_poly.entity_id
_entity_poly.type
_entity_poly.pdbx_seq_one_letter_code
_entity_poly.pdbx_strand_id
1 'polypeptide(L)'
;AYEAYDFHEVVQRLMRFCSVEMGSFYLDIIKDRQYTAKADSVARRSCQTALYHIAEALVRWMAPILSFTADEVWGYLPGEREKYVFTGEWYEGLFGLADSEAMNDAFWDELLKVRGEVNKVIEQARADKKVGGSLEAAVTLYAEPELAAKLTALGDELRFVLLTSGATVADYNDAPADAQQSEVLKGLKVALSKAEGEKCPRCWHYTRDVGKVAEHAEICGRCVSNVAGDGEKRKFA
;
A
#
# COMPACT_ATOMS: atom_id res chain seq x y z
N ALA A 1 15.25 11.36 20.76
CA ALA A 1 14.09 12.11 21.29
C ALA A 1 13.80 11.73 22.74
N TYR A 2 13.44 10.47 23.06
CA TYR A 2 13.25 10.04 24.45
C TYR A 2 14.47 10.25 25.34
N GLU A 3 15.67 9.81 24.91
CA GLU A 3 16.92 10.00 25.65
C GLU A 3 17.30 11.47 25.87
N ALA A 4 16.83 12.37 25.01
CA ALA A 4 17.08 13.81 25.08
C ALA A 4 15.95 14.57 25.79
N TYR A 5 14.91 13.88 26.29
CA TYR A 5 13.71 14.47 26.89
C TYR A 5 12.89 15.38 25.94
N ASP A 6 13.05 15.21 24.63
CA ASP A 6 12.30 15.94 23.60
C ASP A 6 10.93 15.31 23.34
N PHE A 7 10.05 15.28 24.35
CA PHE A 7 8.75 14.61 24.25
C PHE A 7 7.83 15.20 23.17
N HIS A 8 7.96 16.49 22.89
CA HIS A 8 7.24 17.14 21.80
C HIS A 8 7.58 16.50 20.44
N GLU A 9 8.86 16.23 20.19
CA GLU A 9 9.32 15.57 18.96
C GLU A 9 8.80 14.12 18.89
N VAL A 10 8.75 13.41 20.02
CA VAL A 10 8.16 12.06 20.07
C VAL A 10 6.70 12.10 19.63
N VAL A 11 5.89 13.01 20.20
CA VAL A 11 4.47 13.14 19.85
C VAL A 11 4.30 13.47 18.36
N GLN A 12 5.10 14.40 17.83
CA GLN A 12 5.05 14.74 16.41
C GLN A 12 5.36 13.54 15.52
N ARG A 13 6.40 12.77 15.85
CA ARG A 13 6.79 11.57 15.10
C ARG A 13 5.73 10.47 15.14
N LEU A 14 5.16 10.20 16.33
CA LEU A 14 4.07 9.22 16.47
C LEU A 14 2.83 9.64 15.67
N MET A 15 2.43 10.90 15.76
CA MET A 15 1.28 11.43 15.01
C MET A 15 1.51 11.34 13.50
N ARG A 16 2.70 11.74 13.04
CA ARG A 16 3.09 11.65 11.64
C ARG A 16 3.03 10.19 11.19
N PHE A 17 3.74 9.28 11.87
CA PHE A 17 3.77 7.84 11.58
C PHE A 17 2.37 7.23 11.43
N CYS A 18 1.48 7.49 12.38
CA CYS A 18 0.12 6.97 12.34
C CYS A 18 -0.71 7.56 11.18
N SER A 19 -0.58 8.85 10.91
CA SER A 19 -1.44 9.55 9.94
C SER A 19 -0.95 9.40 8.50
N VAL A 20 0.35 9.59 8.28
CA VAL A 20 0.96 9.66 6.95
C VAL A 20 1.41 8.27 6.53
N GLU A 21 2.38 7.69 7.23
CA GLU A 21 3.03 6.44 6.83
C GLU A 21 2.05 5.25 6.93
N MET A 22 1.34 5.11 8.04
CA MET A 22 0.36 4.04 8.24
C MET A 22 -0.99 4.34 7.57
N GLY A 23 -1.63 5.45 7.93
CA GLY A 23 -3.00 5.76 7.52
C GLY A 23 -3.15 6.06 6.04
N SER A 24 -2.39 7.03 5.53
CA SER A 24 -2.53 7.48 4.14
C SER A 24 -1.90 6.54 3.10
N PHE A 25 -0.93 5.72 3.53
CA PHE A 25 -0.17 4.87 2.63
C PHE A 25 -0.31 3.38 2.91
N TYR A 26 0.34 2.87 3.95
CA TYR A 26 0.59 1.44 4.12
C TYR A 26 -0.70 0.64 4.32
N LEU A 27 -1.53 1.07 5.27
CA LEU A 27 -2.81 0.40 5.57
C LEU A 27 -3.75 0.40 4.37
N ASP A 28 -3.72 1.43 3.54
CA ASP A 28 -4.59 1.54 2.37
C ASP A 28 -4.20 0.55 1.27
N ILE A 29 -2.90 0.39 1.01
CA ILE A 29 -2.37 -0.58 0.02
C ILE A 29 -2.68 -2.01 0.45
N ILE A 30 -2.42 -2.35 1.71
CA ILE A 30 -2.56 -3.73 2.15
C ILE A 30 -4.02 -4.17 2.39
N LYS A 31 -5.03 -3.29 2.29
CA LYS A 31 -6.46 -3.66 2.42
C LYS A 31 -6.84 -4.75 1.44
N ASP A 32 -6.49 -4.58 0.16
CA ASP A 32 -6.80 -5.58 -0.87
C ASP A 32 -6.19 -6.92 -0.50
N ARG A 33 -4.89 -6.93 -0.18
CA ARG A 33 -4.17 -8.14 0.24
C ARG A 33 -4.80 -8.79 1.47
N GLN A 34 -5.13 -7.99 2.50
CA GLN A 34 -5.59 -8.51 3.78
C GLN A 34 -7.03 -9.03 3.73
N TYR A 35 -7.88 -8.40 2.92
CA TYR A 35 -9.29 -8.74 2.81
C TYR A 35 -9.56 -9.78 1.72
N THR A 36 -8.74 -9.78 0.66
CA THR A 36 -9.02 -10.60 -0.51
C THR A 36 -8.15 -11.84 -0.63
N ALA A 37 -6.93 -11.87 -0.07
CA ALA A 37 -6.08 -13.06 -0.12
C ALA A 37 -6.53 -14.13 0.88
N LYS A 38 -6.19 -15.39 0.60
CA LYS A 38 -6.52 -16.54 1.44
C LYS A 38 -5.93 -16.39 2.85
N ALA A 39 -6.66 -16.84 3.87
CA ALA A 39 -6.33 -16.61 5.28
C ALA A 39 -4.94 -17.13 5.71
N ASP A 40 -4.51 -18.24 5.13
CA ASP A 40 -3.23 -18.91 5.37
C ASP A 40 -2.19 -18.66 4.26
N SER A 41 -2.48 -17.78 3.29
CA SER A 41 -1.54 -17.46 2.22
C SER A 41 -0.31 -16.70 2.73
N VAL A 42 0.83 -16.92 2.08
CA VAL A 42 2.06 -16.16 2.32
C VAL A 42 1.83 -14.66 2.12
N ALA A 43 1.05 -14.26 1.11
CA ALA A 43 0.73 -12.86 0.86
C ALA A 43 0.08 -12.20 2.09
N ARG A 44 -0.98 -12.80 2.64
CA ARG A 44 -1.66 -12.26 3.83
C ARG A 44 -0.79 -12.35 5.09
N ARG A 45 -0.09 -13.47 5.29
CA ARG A 45 0.77 -13.66 6.48
C ARG A 45 1.97 -12.72 6.48
N SER A 46 2.52 -12.41 5.32
CA SER A 46 3.60 -11.43 5.17
C SER A 46 3.17 -10.03 5.66
N CYS A 47 2.01 -9.51 5.24
CA CYS A 47 1.56 -8.20 5.71
C CYS A 47 1.15 -8.21 7.19
N GLN A 48 0.57 -9.31 7.68
CA GLN A 48 0.26 -9.48 9.11
C GLN A 48 1.51 -9.53 9.97
N THR A 49 2.59 -10.14 9.49
CA THR A 49 3.88 -10.18 10.19
C THR A 49 4.44 -8.78 10.35
N ALA A 50 4.49 -7.99 9.27
CA ALA A 50 4.91 -6.59 9.34
C ALA A 50 4.03 -5.76 10.30
N LEU A 51 2.69 -5.91 10.22
CA LEU A 51 1.77 -5.23 11.15
C LEU A 51 1.99 -5.63 12.61
N TYR A 52 2.30 -6.90 12.87
CA TYR A 52 2.61 -7.38 14.22
C TYR A 52 3.85 -6.67 14.78
N HIS A 53 4.95 -6.65 14.02
CA HIS A 53 6.17 -5.94 14.43
C HIS A 53 5.93 -4.43 14.64
N ILE A 54 5.18 -3.79 13.73
CA ILE A 54 4.82 -2.37 13.86
C ILE A 54 3.99 -2.13 15.13
N ALA A 55 3.00 -2.98 15.42
CA ALA A 55 2.14 -2.82 16.58
C ALA A 55 2.90 -3.05 17.90
N GLU A 56 3.77 -4.07 17.96
CA GLU A 56 4.64 -4.33 19.12
C GLU A 56 5.54 -3.13 19.43
N ALA A 57 6.11 -2.49 18.40
CA ALA A 57 6.94 -1.30 18.55
C ALA A 57 6.11 -0.07 18.96
N LEU A 58 5.04 0.21 18.21
CA LEU A 58 4.22 1.42 18.39
C LEU A 58 3.63 1.50 19.78
N VAL A 59 3.07 0.40 20.31
CA VAL A 59 2.45 0.36 21.64
C VAL A 59 3.44 0.71 22.74
N ARG A 60 4.68 0.23 22.65
CA ARG A 60 5.75 0.58 23.60
C ARG A 60 6.22 2.01 23.44
N TRP A 61 6.34 2.50 22.20
CA TRP A 61 6.72 3.89 21.95
C TRP A 61 5.68 4.88 22.46
N MET A 62 4.39 4.55 22.43
CA MET A 62 3.36 5.44 22.97
C MET A 62 3.17 5.33 24.49
N ALA A 63 3.58 4.22 25.12
CA ALA A 63 3.30 3.95 26.53
C ALA A 63 3.75 5.07 27.51
N PRO A 64 4.90 5.75 27.33
CA PRO A 64 5.30 6.86 28.23
C PRO A 64 4.42 8.11 28.13
N ILE A 65 3.57 8.23 27.10
CA ILE A 65 2.75 9.42 26.82
C ILE A 65 1.24 9.09 26.93
N LEU A 66 0.83 7.96 26.35
CA LEU A 66 -0.56 7.48 26.29
C LEU A 66 -0.71 6.18 27.10
N SER A 67 -0.31 6.22 28.37
CA SER A 67 -0.15 5.03 29.21
C SER A 67 -1.38 4.11 29.24
N PHE A 68 -2.58 4.65 29.48
CA PHE A 68 -3.81 3.86 29.53
C PHE A 68 -4.17 3.23 28.18
N THR A 69 -4.05 4.00 27.09
CA THR A 69 -4.35 3.50 25.74
C THR A 69 -3.34 2.44 25.31
N ALA A 70 -2.06 2.63 25.62
CA ALA A 70 -1.02 1.65 25.33
C ALA A 70 -1.28 0.33 26.07
N ASP A 71 -1.60 0.40 27.37
CA ASP A 71 -1.88 -0.79 28.19
C ASP A 71 -3.18 -1.49 27.78
N GLU A 72 -4.18 -0.75 27.31
CA GLU A 72 -5.38 -1.33 26.71
C GLU A 72 -5.05 -2.09 25.42
N VAL A 73 -4.36 -1.45 24.46
CA VAL A 73 -3.97 -2.09 23.19
C VAL A 73 -3.08 -3.31 23.43
N TRP A 74 -2.18 -3.24 24.42
CA TRP A 74 -1.30 -4.32 24.82
C TRP A 74 -2.04 -5.64 25.08
N GLY A 75 -3.20 -5.57 25.75
CA GLY A 75 -4.04 -6.73 26.03
C GLY A 75 -4.70 -7.37 24.80
N TYR A 76 -4.77 -6.66 23.66
CA TYR A 76 -5.36 -7.15 22.41
C TYR A 76 -4.33 -7.63 21.38
N LEU A 77 -3.04 -7.39 21.61
CA LEU A 77 -2.01 -7.88 20.72
C LEU A 77 -1.84 -9.42 20.84
N PRO A 78 -1.64 -10.14 19.72
CA PRO A 78 -1.58 -11.60 19.73
C PRO A 78 -0.28 -12.14 20.34
N GLY A 79 -0.30 -13.33 20.92
CA GLY A 79 0.87 -13.99 21.50
C GLY A 79 0.98 -13.85 23.02
N GLU A 80 1.90 -14.61 23.61
CA GLU A 80 2.20 -14.55 25.04
C GLU A 80 2.91 -13.24 25.38
N ARG A 81 2.53 -12.63 26.50
CA ARG A 81 3.03 -11.31 26.92
C ARG A 81 2.89 -11.09 28.42
N GLU A 82 3.66 -10.15 28.95
CA GLU A 82 3.50 -9.69 30.33
C GLU A 82 2.13 -9.04 30.55
N LYS A 83 1.72 -8.94 31.82
CA LYS A 83 0.42 -8.41 32.19
C LYS A 83 0.23 -6.93 31.79
N TYR A 84 1.29 -6.15 31.82
CA TYR A 84 1.25 -4.70 31.59
C TYR A 84 2.33 -4.29 30.60
N VAL A 85 2.03 -3.33 29.73
CA VAL A 85 3.03 -2.78 28.79
C VAL A 85 4.21 -2.14 29.53
N PHE A 86 3.97 -1.62 30.74
CA PHE A 86 4.96 -0.90 31.55
C PHE A 86 6.12 -1.77 32.05
N THR A 87 5.99 -3.09 31.99
CA THR A 87 7.06 -4.02 32.33
C THR A 87 7.83 -4.52 31.12
N GLY A 88 7.42 -4.13 29.90
CA GLY A 88 8.08 -4.50 28.67
C GLY A 88 9.31 -3.63 28.38
N GLU A 89 10.27 -4.20 27.66
CA GLU A 89 11.45 -3.50 27.16
C GLU A 89 11.21 -2.89 25.76
N TRP A 90 12.16 -2.09 25.28
CA TRP A 90 12.09 -1.54 23.93
C TRP A 90 12.03 -2.65 22.87
N TYR A 91 11.28 -2.43 21.80
CA TYR A 91 11.11 -3.46 20.79
C TYR A 91 12.30 -3.53 19.83
N GLU A 92 13.02 -4.65 19.84
CA GLU A 92 14.21 -4.88 19.01
C GLU A 92 13.94 -5.69 17.73
N GLY A 93 12.68 -6.09 17.48
CA GLY A 93 12.31 -6.91 16.32
C GLY A 93 12.20 -6.14 15.01
N LEU A 94 12.42 -4.82 15.00
CA LEU A 94 12.45 -4.01 13.78
C LEU A 94 13.85 -4.05 13.16
N PHE A 95 13.89 -4.10 11.84
CA PHE A 95 15.13 -3.99 11.06
C PHE A 95 14.90 -3.05 9.88
N GLY A 96 15.96 -2.36 9.47
CA GLY A 96 15.98 -1.55 8.25
C GLY A 96 16.45 -2.37 7.05
N LEU A 97 16.17 -1.85 5.85
CA LEU A 97 16.75 -2.37 4.62
C LEU A 97 18.13 -1.77 4.41
N ALA A 98 19.06 -2.54 3.86
CA ALA A 98 20.38 -2.03 3.51
C ALA A 98 20.31 -1.17 2.24
N ASP A 99 21.18 -0.16 2.14
CA ASP A 99 21.26 0.72 0.96
C ASP A 99 21.49 -0.04 -0.35
N SER A 100 22.14 -1.21 -0.29
CA SER A 100 22.38 -2.07 -1.44
C SER A 100 21.16 -2.87 -1.91
N GLU A 101 20.09 -2.93 -1.12
CA GLU A 101 18.86 -3.62 -1.50
C GLU A 101 18.11 -2.84 -2.59
N ALA A 102 17.63 -3.54 -3.62
CA ALA A 102 17.06 -2.91 -4.80
C ALA A 102 15.78 -2.09 -4.52
N MET A 103 15.02 -2.46 -3.48
CA MET A 103 13.78 -1.78 -3.07
C MET A 103 13.90 -1.26 -1.63
N ASN A 104 15.02 -0.58 -1.34
CA ASN A 104 15.28 0.11 -0.08
C ASN A 104 14.38 1.34 0.15
N ASP A 105 14.64 2.10 1.20
CA ASP A 105 13.87 3.30 1.56
C ASP A 105 13.83 4.34 0.43
N ALA A 106 14.93 4.56 -0.29
CA ALA A 106 14.99 5.52 -1.39
C ALA A 106 14.08 5.12 -2.56
N PHE A 107 13.95 3.83 -2.83
CA PHE A 107 13.00 3.31 -3.83
C PHE A 107 11.55 3.62 -3.43
N TRP A 108 11.17 3.32 -2.18
CA TRP A 108 9.81 3.54 -1.70
C TRP A 108 9.47 5.02 -1.55
N ASP A 109 10.43 5.86 -1.16
CA ASP A 109 10.28 7.32 -1.13
C ASP A 109 10.00 7.91 -2.53
N GLU A 110 10.65 7.39 -3.56
CA GLU A 110 10.36 7.78 -4.93
C GLU A 110 8.98 7.29 -5.39
N LEU A 111 8.62 6.05 -5.05
CA LEU A 111 7.31 5.48 -5.39
C LEU A 111 6.16 6.21 -4.70
N LEU A 112 6.37 6.70 -3.48
CA LEU A 112 5.42 7.57 -2.77
C LEU A 112 5.16 8.87 -3.52
N LYS A 113 6.19 9.47 -4.12
CA LYS A 113 6.04 10.66 -4.99
C LYS A 113 5.24 10.31 -6.24
N VAL A 114 5.52 9.18 -6.89
CA VAL A 114 4.74 8.71 -8.05
C VAL A 114 3.27 8.53 -7.67
N ARG A 115 2.99 7.87 -6.54
CA ARG A 115 1.61 7.69 -6.05
C ARG A 115 0.93 9.03 -5.78
N GLY A 116 1.63 10.01 -5.21
CA GLY A 116 1.11 11.36 -5.02
C GLY A 116 0.66 12.01 -6.32
N GLU A 117 1.45 11.89 -7.38
CA GLU A 117 1.13 12.45 -8.70
C GLU A 117 -0.02 11.71 -9.38
N VAL A 118 -0.06 10.39 -9.25
CA VAL A 118 -1.20 9.57 -9.71
C VAL A 118 -2.49 9.96 -8.98
N ASN A 119 -2.44 10.14 -7.66
CA ASN A 119 -3.59 10.58 -6.87
C ASN A 119 -4.11 11.93 -7.34
N LYS A 120 -3.24 12.91 -7.65
CA LYS A 120 -3.66 14.20 -8.22
C LYS A 120 -4.46 14.01 -9.52
N VAL A 121 -3.98 13.17 -10.43
CA VAL A 121 -4.68 12.88 -11.69
C VAL A 121 -6.03 12.18 -11.45
N ILE A 122 -6.09 11.25 -10.50
CA ILE A 122 -7.34 10.58 -10.12
C ILE A 122 -8.34 11.56 -9.51
N GLU A 123 -7.91 12.44 -8.61
CA GLU A 123 -8.79 13.44 -7.99
C GLU A 123 -9.32 14.45 -9.02
N GLN A 124 -8.48 14.88 -9.97
CA GLN A 124 -8.94 15.71 -11.08
C GLN A 124 -9.97 14.96 -11.94
N ALA A 125 -9.72 13.68 -12.25
CA ALA A 125 -10.66 12.87 -13.01
C ALA A 125 -12.00 12.64 -12.26
N ARG A 126 -11.98 12.57 -10.92
CA ARG A 126 -13.20 12.56 -10.10
C ARG A 126 -13.95 13.87 -10.14
N ALA A 127 -13.24 15.01 -10.03
CA ALA A 127 -13.83 16.34 -10.17
C ALA A 127 -14.50 16.52 -11.54
N ASP A 128 -13.85 16.01 -12.60
CA ASP A 128 -14.37 15.98 -13.98
C ASP A 128 -15.49 14.92 -14.19
N LYS A 129 -15.84 14.13 -13.16
CA LYS A 129 -16.82 13.02 -13.21
C LYS A 129 -16.48 11.92 -14.23
N LYS A 130 -15.20 11.74 -14.56
CA LYS A 130 -14.72 10.65 -15.44
C LYS A 130 -14.66 9.30 -14.72
N VAL A 131 -14.35 9.30 -13.43
CA VAL A 131 -14.31 8.12 -12.56
C VAL A 131 -14.95 8.44 -11.19
N GLY A 132 -15.59 7.45 -10.56
CA GLY A 132 -16.13 7.57 -9.21
C GLY A 132 -15.11 7.23 -8.11
N GLY A 133 -14.28 6.20 -8.33
CA GLY A 133 -13.26 5.73 -7.40
C GLY A 133 -11.93 5.42 -8.09
N SER A 134 -10.84 5.29 -7.33
CA SER A 134 -9.51 5.00 -7.90
C SER A 134 -9.46 3.65 -8.61
N LEU A 135 -10.20 2.65 -8.11
CA LEU A 135 -10.32 1.34 -8.76
C LEU A 135 -11.10 1.38 -10.08
N GLU A 136 -11.84 2.45 -10.40
CA GLU A 136 -12.43 2.62 -11.74
C GLU A 136 -11.40 3.12 -12.76
N ALA A 137 -10.20 3.50 -12.32
CA ALA A 137 -9.14 4.01 -13.17
C ALA A 137 -8.13 2.91 -13.53
N ALA A 138 -7.59 3.04 -14.75
CA ALA A 138 -6.35 2.44 -15.16
C ALA A 138 -5.39 3.57 -15.57
N VAL A 139 -4.15 3.50 -15.12
CA VAL A 139 -3.16 4.57 -15.33
C VAL A 139 -2.03 4.10 -16.23
N THR A 140 -1.55 5.00 -17.08
CA THR A 140 -0.31 4.82 -17.85
C THR A 140 0.70 5.84 -17.36
N LEU A 141 1.83 5.35 -16.85
CA LEU A 141 2.97 6.13 -16.41
C LEU A 141 3.98 6.19 -17.56
N TYR A 142 4.10 7.36 -18.18
CA TYR A 142 5.13 7.61 -19.18
C TYR A 142 6.36 8.14 -18.45
N ALA A 143 7.41 7.35 -18.40
CA ALA A 143 8.55 7.59 -17.53
C ALA A 143 9.88 7.52 -18.30
N GLU A 144 10.85 8.34 -17.89
CA GLU A 144 12.22 8.23 -18.37
C GLU A 144 12.85 6.89 -17.92
N PRO A 145 13.90 6.40 -18.62
CA PRO A 145 14.37 5.02 -18.46
C PRO A 145 14.67 4.57 -17.02
N GLU A 146 15.25 5.44 -16.20
CA GLU A 146 15.59 5.11 -14.81
C GLU A 146 14.33 4.87 -13.96
N LEU A 147 13.37 5.79 -14.01
CA LEU A 147 12.11 5.67 -13.28
C LEU A 147 11.25 4.52 -13.85
N ALA A 148 11.23 4.36 -15.18
CA ALA A 148 10.53 3.29 -15.84
C ALA A 148 11.03 1.91 -15.38
N ALA A 149 12.34 1.74 -15.20
CA ALA A 149 12.93 0.49 -14.69
C ALA A 149 12.45 0.18 -13.25
N LYS A 150 12.42 1.18 -12.37
CA LYS A 150 11.93 1.03 -10.99
C LYS A 150 10.45 0.65 -10.95
N LEU A 151 9.61 1.34 -11.73
CA LEU A 151 8.17 1.05 -11.82
C LEU A 151 7.89 -0.34 -12.39
N THR A 152 8.63 -0.73 -13.42
CA THR A 152 8.48 -2.04 -14.08
C THR A 152 8.91 -3.19 -13.16
N ALA A 153 9.86 -2.96 -12.25
CA ALA A 153 10.31 -3.98 -11.30
C ALA A 153 9.19 -4.50 -10.37
N LEU A 154 8.13 -3.72 -10.16
CA LEU A 154 6.94 -4.11 -9.38
C LEU A 154 5.98 -5.02 -10.16
N GLY A 155 6.09 -5.08 -11.48
CA GLY A 155 5.20 -5.88 -12.35
C GLY A 155 3.72 -5.53 -12.16
N ASP A 156 2.86 -6.57 -12.13
CA ASP A 156 1.41 -6.38 -11.90
C ASP A 156 1.11 -5.73 -10.54
N GLU A 157 2.03 -5.79 -9.57
CA GLU A 157 1.77 -5.26 -8.25
C GLU A 157 1.80 -3.73 -8.17
N LEU A 158 2.31 -3.06 -9.20
CA LEU A 158 2.28 -1.61 -9.33
C LEU A 158 0.85 -1.06 -9.19
N ARG A 159 -0.16 -1.75 -9.74
CA ARG A 159 -1.55 -1.30 -9.65
C ARG A 159 -2.09 -1.32 -8.22
N PHE A 160 -1.57 -2.21 -7.35
CA PHE A 160 -1.94 -2.25 -5.93
C PHE A 160 -1.29 -1.12 -5.17
N VAL A 161 -0.03 -0.80 -5.46
CA VAL A 161 0.64 0.36 -4.87
C VAL A 161 -0.09 1.66 -5.23
N LEU A 162 -0.56 1.77 -6.48
CA LEU A 162 -1.27 2.94 -6.98
C LEU A 162 -2.78 2.92 -6.71
N LEU A 163 -3.32 1.85 -6.12
CA LEU A 163 -4.75 1.64 -5.84
C LEU A 163 -5.66 1.84 -7.06
N THR A 164 -5.23 1.29 -8.20
CA THR A 164 -5.96 1.33 -9.48
C THR A 164 -6.24 -0.08 -9.98
N SER A 165 -7.14 -0.23 -10.95
CA SER A 165 -7.42 -1.55 -11.54
C SER A 165 -6.40 -1.99 -12.58
N GLY A 166 -5.65 -1.04 -13.14
CA GLY A 166 -4.53 -1.32 -14.04
C GLY A 166 -3.47 -0.23 -13.96
N ALA A 167 -2.22 -0.63 -14.13
CA ALA A 167 -1.08 0.27 -14.22
C ALA A 167 -0.15 -0.22 -15.33
N THR A 168 0.21 0.67 -16.24
CA THR A 168 1.15 0.39 -17.34
C THR A 168 2.28 1.40 -17.31
N VAL A 169 3.49 0.97 -17.66
CA VAL A 169 4.65 1.84 -17.82
C VAL A 169 4.97 1.92 -19.31
N ALA A 170 5.16 3.14 -19.83
CA ALA A 170 5.48 3.42 -21.23
C ALA A 170 6.63 4.43 -21.34
N ASP A 171 7.22 4.57 -22.53
CA ASP A 171 8.30 5.52 -22.78
C ASP A 171 7.82 6.96 -22.60
N TYR A 172 8.61 7.80 -21.93
CA TYR A 172 8.28 9.20 -21.69
C TYR A 172 7.88 9.98 -22.96
N ASN A 173 8.49 9.64 -24.11
CA ASN A 173 8.27 10.32 -25.38
C ASN A 173 6.98 9.90 -26.09
N ASP A 174 6.40 8.76 -25.70
CA ASP A 174 5.13 8.27 -26.24
C ASP A 174 3.91 8.90 -25.52
N ALA A 175 4.15 9.77 -24.54
CA ALA A 175 3.10 10.40 -23.76
C ALA A 175 2.17 11.24 -24.66
N PRO A 176 0.84 11.00 -24.61
CA PRO A 176 -0.12 11.80 -25.37
C PRO A 176 -0.18 13.22 -24.83
N ALA A 177 -0.74 14.13 -25.63
CA ALA A 177 -0.80 15.56 -25.30
C ALA A 177 -1.62 15.87 -24.03
N ASP A 178 -2.55 14.99 -23.66
CA ASP A 178 -3.40 15.11 -22.47
C ASP A 178 -2.81 14.39 -21.23
N ALA A 179 -1.64 13.76 -21.34
CA ALA A 179 -0.93 13.22 -20.18
C ALA A 179 -0.45 14.36 -19.27
N GLN A 180 -0.75 14.24 -17.99
CA GLN A 180 -0.44 15.25 -16.99
C GLN A 180 1.05 15.16 -16.64
N GLN A 181 1.78 16.25 -16.84
CA GLN A 181 3.19 16.35 -16.43
C GLN A 181 3.27 16.38 -14.91
N SER A 182 4.15 15.53 -14.34
CA SER A 182 4.40 15.58 -12.91
C SER A 182 5.06 16.90 -12.49
N GLU A 183 4.59 17.45 -11.38
CA GLU A 183 5.11 18.66 -10.74
C GLU A 183 6.31 18.37 -9.84
N VAL A 184 6.36 17.16 -9.28
CA VAL A 184 7.36 16.75 -8.27
C VAL A 184 8.48 15.90 -8.89
N LEU A 185 8.16 15.06 -9.86
CA LEU A 185 9.10 14.14 -10.51
C LEU A 185 9.35 14.57 -11.95
N LYS A 186 10.58 15.00 -12.23
CA LYS A 186 11.02 15.18 -13.62
C LYS A 186 11.04 13.83 -14.33
N GLY A 187 10.71 13.83 -15.62
CA GLY A 187 10.69 12.59 -16.41
C GLY A 187 9.49 11.68 -16.12
N LEU A 188 8.41 12.19 -15.52
CA LEU A 188 7.14 11.47 -15.36
C LEU A 188 5.96 12.26 -15.95
N LYS A 189 5.15 11.59 -16.76
CA LYS A 189 3.80 12.01 -17.14
C LYS A 189 2.80 10.91 -16.82
N VAL A 190 1.58 11.29 -16.44
CA VAL A 190 0.53 10.35 -16.03
C VAL A 190 -0.71 10.57 -16.89
N ALA A 191 -1.13 9.52 -17.60
CA ALA A 191 -2.43 9.49 -18.24
C ALA A 191 -3.37 8.55 -17.49
N LEU A 192 -4.65 8.93 -17.43
CA LEU A 192 -5.70 8.15 -16.81
C LEU A 192 -6.74 7.75 -17.86
N SER A 193 -7.15 6.49 -17.80
CA SER A 193 -8.26 5.93 -18.55
C SER A 193 -9.21 5.22 -17.60
N LYS A 194 -10.44 4.96 -18.05
CA LYS A 194 -11.36 4.10 -17.30
C LYS A 194 -10.88 2.66 -17.41
N ALA A 195 -10.81 1.96 -16.29
CA ALA A 195 -10.45 0.56 -16.26
C ALA A 195 -11.49 -0.28 -17.01
N GLU A 196 -11.01 -1.27 -17.74
CA GLU A 196 -11.84 -2.10 -18.59
C GLU A 196 -12.49 -3.28 -17.85
N GLY A 197 -13.60 -3.74 -18.43
CA GLY A 197 -14.36 -4.88 -17.91
C GLY A 197 -15.34 -4.47 -16.82
N GLU A 198 -15.61 -5.39 -15.90
CA GLU A 198 -16.65 -5.25 -14.89
C GLU A 198 -16.05 -5.19 -13.48
N LYS A 199 -16.70 -4.45 -12.60
CA LYS A 199 -16.32 -4.37 -11.19
C LYS A 199 -16.59 -5.71 -10.52
N CYS A 200 -15.52 -6.36 -10.04
CA CYS A 200 -15.67 -7.53 -9.20
C CYS A 200 -16.32 -7.13 -7.85
N PRO A 201 -17.44 -7.74 -7.42
CA PRO A 201 -18.12 -7.37 -6.17
C PRO A 201 -17.28 -7.69 -4.91
N ARG A 202 -16.30 -8.58 -5.02
CA ARG A 202 -15.44 -8.99 -3.89
C ARG A 202 -14.21 -8.11 -3.69
N CYS A 203 -13.39 -7.91 -4.73
CA CYS A 203 -12.16 -7.11 -4.62
C CYS A 203 -12.31 -5.68 -5.16
N TRP A 204 -13.44 -5.36 -5.78
CA TRP A 204 -13.76 -4.06 -6.39
C TRP A 204 -12.87 -3.62 -7.56
N HIS A 205 -11.88 -4.41 -7.95
CA HIS A 205 -11.15 -4.19 -9.18
C HIS A 205 -12.04 -4.42 -10.41
N TYR A 206 -11.81 -3.61 -11.43
CA TYR A 206 -12.39 -3.78 -12.76
C TYR A 206 -11.54 -4.75 -13.55
N THR A 207 -12.17 -5.81 -14.03
CA THR A 207 -11.48 -6.93 -14.68
C THR A 207 -12.31 -7.47 -15.82
N ARG A 208 -11.65 -8.01 -16.85
CA ARG A 208 -12.32 -8.59 -18.04
C ARG A 208 -12.74 -10.04 -17.84
N ASP A 209 -12.58 -10.61 -16.65
CA ASP A 209 -12.78 -12.04 -16.36
C ASP A 209 -13.80 -12.34 -15.25
N VAL A 210 -14.56 -11.34 -14.80
CA VAL A 210 -15.77 -11.58 -13.99
C VAL A 210 -16.70 -12.52 -14.77
N GLY A 211 -17.21 -13.57 -14.10
CA GLY A 211 -18.14 -14.51 -14.71
C GLY A 211 -17.55 -15.59 -15.61
N LYS A 212 -16.22 -15.63 -15.78
CA LYS A 212 -15.57 -16.65 -16.62
C LYS A 212 -15.42 -18.02 -15.95
N VAL A 213 -15.57 -18.12 -14.63
CA VAL A 213 -15.55 -19.40 -13.89
C VAL A 213 -16.97 -19.77 -13.48
N ALA A 214 -17.49 -20.87 -14.03
CA ALA A 214 -18.88 -21.27 -13.87
C ALA A 214 -19.32 -21.45 -12.41
N GLU A 215 -18.47 -22.05 -11.58
CA GLU A 215 -18.75 -22.29 -10.14
C GLU A 215 -18.73 -21.00 -9.30
N HIS A 216 -18.19 -19.91 -9.86
CA HIS A 216 -18.01 -18.63 -9.19
C HIS A 216 -18.29 -17.46 -10.15
N ALA A 217 -19.45 -17.49 -10.80
CA ALA A 217 -19.80 -16.57 -11.89
C ALA A 217 -19.92 -15.08 -11.50
N GLU A 218 -19.93 -14.75 -10.22
CA GLU A 218 -20.08 -13.37 -9.76
C GLU A 218 -18.74 -12.67 -9.49
N ILE A 219 -17.61 -13.39 -9.53
CA ILE A 219 -16.30 -12.85 -9.14
C ILE A 219 -15.25 -13.04 -10.23
N CYS A 220 -14.17 -12.25 -10.16
CA CYS A 220 -13.03 -12.38 -11.09
C CYS A 220 -12.16 -13.58 -10.75
N GLY A 221 -11.34 -14.05 -11.70
CA GLY A 221 -10.49 -15.24 -11.54
C GLY A 221 -9.50 -15.13 -10.38
N ARG A 222 -8.98 -13.92 -10.08
CA ARG A 222 -8.13 -13.68 -8.90
C ARG A 222 -8.88 -14.01 -7.60
N CYS A 223 -10.11 -13.52 -7.48
CA CYS A 223 -10.96 -13.80 -6.33
C CYS A 223 -11.33 -15.27 -6.24
N VAL A 224 -11.60 -15.94 -7.37
CA VAL A 224 -11.82 -17.40 -7.42
C VAL A 224 -10.62 -18.14 -6.84
N SER A 225 -9.41 -17.82 -7.30
CA SER A 225 -8.18 -18.43 -6.78
C SER A 225 -8.05 -18.23 -5.27
N ASN A 226 -8.41 -17.05 -4.76
CA ASN A 226 -8.30 -16.76 -3.33
C ASN A 226 -9.36 -17.46 -2.45
N VAL A 227 -10.53 -17.82 -2.99
CA VAL A 227 -11.60 -18.49 -2.21
C VAL A 227 -11.62 -20.00 -2.37
N ALA A 228 -11.22 -20.51 -3.54
CA ALA A 228 -11.35 -21.93 -3.90
C ALA A 228 -10.06 -22.56 -4.45
N GLY A 229 -9.02 -21.78 -4.72
CA GLY A 229 -7.74 -22.25 -5.27
C GLY A 229 -6.56 -22.13 -4.30
N ASP A 230 -5.37 -22.07 -4.89
CA ASP A 230 -4.09 -21.91 -4.18
C ASP A 230 -3.86 -20.47 -3.68
N GLY A 231 -4.68 -19.52 -4.12
CA GLY A 231 -4.54 -18.10 -3.84
C GLY A 231 -3.52 -17.40 -4.73
N GLU A 232 -3.60 -16.08 -4.73
CA GLU A 232 -2.64 -15.24 -5.45
C GLU A 232 -1.28 -15.19 -4.76
N LYS A 233 -0.23 -14.94 -5.56
CA LYS A 233 1.12 -14.68 -5.07
C LYS A 233 1.38 -13.17 -5.11
N ARG A 234 1.84 -12.62 -3.99
CA ARG A 234 2.30 -11.23 -3.86
C ARG A 234 3.71 -11.20 -3.30
N LYS A 235 4.52 -10.25 -3.76
CA LYS A 235 5.91 -10.03 -3.36
C LYS A 235 6.10 -8.73 -2.61
N PHE A 236 5.41 -7.66 -3.02
CA PHE A 236 5.63 -6.29 -2.58
C PHE A 236 4.34 -5.67 -2.02
N ALA A 237 3.28 -5.53 -2.83
CA ALA A 237 2.00 -4.85 -2.49
C ALA A 237 0.78 -5.78 -2.43
#